data_AF-A0A376TIH3-F1
#
_entry.id   AF-A0A376TIH3-F1
#
_cell.length_a   1.000
_cell.length_b   1.000
_cell.length_c   1.000
_cell.angle_alpha   90.00
_cell.angle_beta   90.00
_cell.angle_gamma   90.00
#
_symmetry.space_group_name_H-M   'P 1'
#
loop_
_entity.id
_entity.type
_entity.pdbx_description
1 polymer ?
#
loop_
_entity_poly.entity_id
_entity_poly.type
_entity_poly.pdbx_seq_one_letter_code
_entity_poly.pdbx_strand_id
1 'polypeptide(L)' 'MNKHASQPRAIYYVVALQIWEYFSFYGMRALLILYLTNQLKYNDTHAYELFSAYCSLVYVTPILVAFWRIKFSAIAWR' A
#
# COMPACT_ATOMS: atom_id res chain seq x y z
N MET A 1 40.89 -1.08 12.83
CA MET A 1 39.72 -0.33 13.35
C MET A 1 38.64 -0.36 12.28
N ASN A 2 37.66 -1.25 12.43
CA ASN A 2 36.64 -1.51 11.42
C ASN A 2 35.74 -0.27 11.32
N LYS A 3 35.83 0.46 10.21
CA LYS A 3 34.93 1.58 9.92
C LYS A 3 33.54 0.99 9.74
N HIS A 4 32.68 1.09 10.75
CA HIS A 4 31.26 0.89 10.57
C HIS A 4 30.82 1.87 9.49
N ALA A 5 30.47 1.35 8.31
CA ALA A 5 30.03 2.16 7.19
C ALA A 5 28.79 2.95 7.66
N SER A 6 28.97 4.24 7.89
CA SER A 6 27.86 5.13 8.24
C SER A 6 26.91 5.12 7.05
N GLN A 7 25.68 4.66 7.30
CA GLN A 7 24.70 4.48 6.23
C GLN A 7 24.39 5.85 5.58
N PRO A 8 24.24 5.91 4.24
CA PRO A 8 23.89 7.14 3.56
C PRO A 8 22.67 7.79 4.20
N ARG A 9 22.71 9.12 4.41
CA ARG A 9 21.62 9.85 5.09
C ARG A 9 20.23 9.64 4.47
N ALA A 10 20.19 9.32 3.17
CA ALA A 10 18.98 8.99 2.43
C ALA A 10 18.25 7.74 2.97
N ILE A 11 18.97 6.76 3.51
CA ILE A 11 18.36 5.51 4.00
C ILE A 11 17.43 5.78 5.19
N TYR A 12 17.76 6.74 6.06
CA TYR A 12 16.87 7.12 7.17
C TYR A 12 15.51 7.63 6.70
N TYR A 13 15.48 8.42 5.62
CA TYR A 13 14.23 8.90 5.03
C TYR A 13 13.44 7.76 4.37
N VAL A 14 14.13 6.86 3.65
CA VAL A 14 13.48 5.70 3.02
C VAL A 14 12.89 4.78 4.07
N VAL A 15 13.59 4.50 5.17
CA VAL A 15 13.09 3.66 6.27
C VAL A 15 11.91 4.33 6.99
N ALA A 16 11.99 5.63 7.27
CA ALA A 16 10.88 6.36 7.88
C ALA A 16 9.63 6.34 6.98
N LEU A 17 9.80 6.56 5.68
CA LEU A 17 8.72 6.45 4.69
C LEU A 17 8.17 5.03 4.61
N GLN A 18 9.03 4.02 4.64
CA GLN A 18 8.62 2.61 4.61
C GLN A 18 7.75 2.26 5.83
N ILE A 19 8.15 2.70 7.03
CA ILE A 19 7.35 2.51 8.26
C ILE A 19 6.00 3.25 8.14
N TRP A 20 6.02 4.45 7.58
CA TRP A 20 4.80 5.26 7.39
C TRP A 20 3.83 4.65 6.37
N GLU A 21 4.35 4.07 5.29
CA GLU A 21 3.60 3.33 4.29
C GLU A 21 2.93 2.10 4.91
N TYR A 22 3.68 1.32 5.70
CA TYR A 22 3.10 0.17 6.41
C TYR A 22 2.03 0.59 7.41
N PHE A 23 2.27 1.65 8.20
CA PHE A 23 1.28 2.18 9.13
C PHE A 23 -0.03 2.57 8.42
N SER A 24 0.06 3.29 7.31
CA SER A 24 -1.11 3.73 6.55
C SER A 24 -1.84 2.55 5.88
N PHE A 25 -1.10 1.57 5.35
CA PHE A 25 -1.67 0.40 4.68
C PHE A 25 -2.46 -0.51 5.65
N TYR A 26 -1.85 -0.85 6.79
CA TYR A 26 -2.53 -1.68 7.81
C TYR A 26 -3.63 -0.89 8.53
N GLY A 27 -3.41 0.42 8.78
CA GLY A 27 -4.40 1.32 9.36
C GLY A 27 -5.67 1.43 8.50
N MET A 28 -5.55 1.60 7.18
CA MET A 28 -6.73 1.71 6.31
C MET A 28 -7.56 0.43 6.31
N ARG A 29 -6.92 -0.75 6.28
CA ARG A 29 -7.62 -2.05 6.38
C ARG A 29 -8.36 -2.21 7.71
N ALA A 30 -7.72 -1.84 8.82
CA ALA A 30 -8.30 -1.95 10.16
C ALA A 30 -9.48 -0.97 10.34
N LEU A 31 -9.33 0.28 9.88
CA LEU A 31 -10.39 1.28 9.98
C LEU A 31 -11.57 0.98 9.04
N LEU A 32 -11.31 0.45 7.85
CA LEU A 32 -12.36 0.14 6.87
C LEU A 32 -13.36 -0.90 7.41
N ILE A 33 -12.88 -2.04 7.92
CA ILE A 33 -13.77 -3.08 8.47
C ILE A 33 -14.53 -2.58 9.71
N LEU A 34 -13.88 -1.77 10.54
CA LEU A 34 -14.46 -1.23 11.77
C LEU A 34 -15.51 -0.15 11.47
N TYR A 35 -15.30 0.63 10.40
CA TYR A 35 -16.25 1.61 9.89
C TYR A 35 -17.50 0.94 9.30
N LEU A 36 -17.33 -0.11 8.47
CA LEU A 36 -18.44 -0.85 7.89
C LEU A 36 -19.34 -1.51 8.95
N THR A 37 -18.74 -2.07 9.99
CA THR A 37 -19.47 -2.77 11.05
C THR A 37 -20.15 -1.81 12.03
N ASN A 38 -19.49 -0.72 12.44
CA ASN A 38 -20.04 0.18 13.47
C ASN A 38 -20.94 1.29 12.92
N GLN A 39 -20.56 1.97 11.84
CA GLN A 39 -21.28 3.15 11.35
C GLN A 39 -22.40 2.78 10.37
N LEU A 40 -22.16 1.76 9.54
CA LEU A 40 -23.09 1.35 8.50
C LEU A 40 -24.06 0.22 8.93
N LYS A 41 -23.81 -0.44 10.08
CA LYS A 41 -24.58 -1.58 10.60
C LYS A 41 -24.89 -2.63 9.51
N TYR A 42 -23.96 -2.85 8.59
CA TYR A 42 -24.15 -3.88 7.58
C TYR A 42 -24.11 -5.26 8.24
N ASN A 43 -24.94 -6.18 7.73
CA ASN A 43 -24.88 -7.59 8.11
C ASN A 43 -23.45 -8.11 7.86
N ASP A 44 -22.92 -8.93 8.75
CA ASP A 44 -21.51 -9.34 8.76
C ASP A 44 -21.07 -9.88 7.39
N THR A 45 -21.95 -10.62 6.71
CA THR A 45 -21.72 -11.15 5.36
C THR A 45 -21.39 -10.08 4.33
N HIS A 46 -22.14 -8.96 4.29
CA HIS A 46 -21.91 -7.88 3.33
C HIS A 46 -20.64 -7.09 3.65
N ALA A 47 -20.28 -6.96 4.93
CA ALA A 47 -19.03 -6.31 5.33
C ALA A 47 -17.81 -7.10 4.84
N TYR A 48 -17.85 -8.44 4.92
CA TYR A 48 -16.79 -9.30 4.42
C TYR A 48 -16.70 -9.31 2.89
N GLU A 49 -17.83 -9.30 2.19
CA GLU A 49 -17.87 -9.17 0.73
C GLU A 49 -17.17 -7.90 0.26
N LEU A 50 -17.51 -6.74 0.86
CA LEU A 50 -16.87 -5.47 0.48
C LEU A 50 -15.39 -5.43 0.86
N PHE A 51 -15.01 -5.99 2.01
CA PHE A 51 -13.62 -6.07 2.44
C PHE A 51 -12.77 -6.93 1.48
N SER A 52 -13.30 -8.06 1.02
CA SER A 52 -12.60 -8.94 0.07
C SER A 52 -12.49 -8.30 -1.31
N ALA A 53 -13.53 -7.61 -1.78
CA ALA A 53 -13.50 -6.82 -3.02
C ALA A 53 -12.48 -5.66 -2.95
N TYR A 54 -12.40 -4.98 -1.80
CA TYR A 54 -11.37 -3.96 -1.58
C TYR A 54 -9.95 -4.56 -1.64
N CYS A 55 -9.73 -5.70 -0.99
CA CYS A 55 -8.42 -6.36 -1.01
C CYS A 55 -8.00 -6.78 -2.43
N SER A 56 -8.92 -7.29 -3.26
CA SER A 56 -8.59 -7.68 -4.63
C SER A 56 -8.22 -6.47 -5.50
N LEU A 57 -8.94 -5.36 -5.38
CA LEU A 57 -8.63 -4.10 -6.07
C LEU A 57 -7.24 -3.55 -5.71
N VAL A 58 -6.88 -3.60 -4.42
CA VAL A 58 -5.57 -3.19 -3.93
C VAL A 58 -4.45 -4.02 -4.57
N TYR A 59 -4.67 -5.33 -4.78
CA TYR A 59 -3.71 -6.19 -5.49
C TYR A 59 -3.67 -5.97 -7.01
N VAL A 60 -4.76 -5.53 -7.64
CA VAL A 60 -4.80 -5.26 -9.09
C VAL A 60 -4.11 -3.93 -9.44
N THR A 61 -4.21 -2.93 -8.56
CA THR A 61 -3.63 -1.59 -8.74
C THR A 61 -2.13 -1.60 -9.11
N PRO A 62 -1.23 -2.35 -8.43
CA PRO A 62 0.19 -2.38 -8.79
C PRO A 62 0.46 -2.98 -10.18
N ILE A 63 -0.39 -3.90 -10.67
CA ILE A 63 -0.27 -4.48 -12.00
C ILE A 63 -0.54 -3.41 -13.07
N LEU A 64 -1.57 -2.58 -12.86
CA LEU A 64 -1.90 -1.47 -13.76
C LEU A 64 -0.80 -0.42 -13.78
N VAL A 65 -0.25 -0.06 -12.61
CA VAL A 65 0.85 0.90 -12.49
C VAL A 65 2.12 0.37 -13.16
N ALA A 66 2.43 -0.92 -12.99
CA ALA A 66 3.58 -1.56 -13.63
C ALA A 66 3.46 -1.53 -15.16
N PHE A 67 2.29 -1.89 -15.70
CA PHE A 67 2.01 -1.82 -17.14
C PHE A 67 2.20 -0.39 -17.68
N TRP A 68 1.64 0.60 -16.97
CA TRP A 68 1.78 2.00 -17.37
C TRP A 68 3.23 2.48 -17.36
N ARG A 69 4.00 2.09 -16.33
CA ARG A 69 5.44 2.42 -16.23
C ARG A 69 6.27 1.78 -17.33
N ILE A 70 5.99 0.53 -17.68
CA ILE A 70 6.67 -0.17 -18.79
C ILE A 70 6.41 0.58 -20.11
N LYS A 71 5.15 0.93 -20.37
CA LYS A 71 4.77 1.64 -21.60
C LYS A 71 5.36 3.05 -21.67
N PHE A 72 5.40 3.78 -20.55
CA PHE A 72 6.03 5.09 -20.48
C PHE A 72 7.53 5.04 -20.76
N SER A 73 8.24 4.07 -20.18
CA SER A 73 9.66 3.85 -20.46
C SER A 73 9.90 3.54 -21.94
N ALA A 74 9.08 2.69 -22.56
CA ALA A 74 9.21 2.35 -23.99
C ALA A 74 8.97 3.53 -24.96
N ILE A 75 8.17 4.53 -24.55
CA ILE A 75 7.91 5.75 -25.32
C ILE A 75 8.99 6.81 -25.10
N ALA A 76 9.58 6.91 -23.91
CA ALA A 76 10.64 7.88 -23.62
C ALA A 76 11.98 7.57 -24.33
N TRP A 77 12.16 6.35 -24.83
CA TRP A 77 13.35 5.90 -25.56
C TRP A 77 13.15 5.86 -27.09
N ARG A 78 12.06 6.43 -27.61
CA ARG A 78 11.74 6.50 -29.04
C ARG A 78 11.57 7.95 -29.49
#